data_AF-A0A086QL99-F1
#
_entry.id   AF-A0A086QL99-F1
#
_cell.length_a   1.000
_cell.length_b   1.000
_cell.length_c   1.000
_cell.angle_alpha   90.00
_cell.angle_beta   90.00
_cell.angle_gamma   90.00
#
_symmetry.space_group_name_H-M   'P 1'
#
loop_
_entity.id
_entity.type
_entity.pdbx_description
1 polymer ?
#
loop_
_entity_poly.entity_id
_entity_poly.type
_entity_poly.pdbx_seq_one_letter_code
_entity_poly.pdbx_strand_id
1 'polypeptide(L)'
;MSARRLERLVLGAGSTFQNIKAVEFFLRKPLKENALVKDFCTFFLPGIRYHNPNLSLQIFEASENATAREVPGASDGAPPSPTATPAPVSPARTGAQLAPEAVRLFFGEGNGSHVVNLSLYHSPHQLMQRLLDVDAQWQQLQIYEKFLQKKENF
;
A
#
# COMPACT_ATOMS: atom_id res chain seq x y z
N MET A 1 -22.89 17.69 -5.15
CA MET A 1 -22.53 18.15 -3.79
C MET A 1 -21.21 18.91 -3.88
N SER A 2 -21.06 20.07 -3.23
CA SER A 2 -19.84 20.90 -3.31
C SER A 2 -18.73 20.37 -2.40
N ALA A 3 -17.48 20.37 -2.89
CA ALA A 3 -16.27 19.99 -2.14
C ALA A 3 -16.17 20.68 -0.77
N ARG A 4 -16.65 21.94 -0.65
CA ARG A 4 -16.66 22.70 0.61
C ARG A 4 -17.57 22.10 1.69
N ARG A 5 -18.61 21.36 1.30
CA ARG A 5 -19.51 20.67 2.24
C ARG A 5 -18.87 19.36 2.75
N LEU A 6 -18.04 18.72 1.92
CA LEU A 6 -17.20 17.57 2.29
C LEU A 6 -16.06 18.00 3.22
N GLU A 7 -15.37 19.09 2.90
CA GLU A 7 -14.30 19.66 3.74
C GLU A 7 -14.80 19.96 5.15
N ARG A 8 -15.98 20.56 5.32
CA ARG A 8 -16.55 20.82 6.66
C ARG A 8 -17.00 19.56 7.42
N LEU A 9 -17.40 18.51 6.72
CA LEU A 9 -17.75 17.24 7.34
C LEU A 9 -16.49 16.52 7.87
N VAL A 10 -15.41 16.59 7.09
CA VAL A 10 -14.12 15.94 7.36
C VAL A 10 -13.23 16.76 8.31
N LEU A 11 -13.30 18.09 8.27
CA LEU A 11 -12.60 18.98 9.20
C LEU A 11 -13.36 19.17 10.53
N GLY A 12 -14.67 18.91 10.55
CA GLY A 12 -15.49 18.96 11.77
C GLY A 12 -15.37 17.69 12.63
N ALA A 13 -15.10 16.54 12.02
CA ALA A 13 -14.77 15.31 12.71
C ALA A 13 -13.26 15.13 12.59
N GLY A 14 -12.50 15.41 13.65
CA GLY A 14 -11.03 15.33 13.64
C GLY A 14 -10.49 13.96 13.23
N SER A 15 -10.42 13.69 11.93
CA SER A 15 -9.97 12.45 11.35
C SER A 15 -8.46 12.49 11.23
N THR A 16 -7.79 12.35 12.38
CA THR A 16 -6.34 12.30 12.50
C THR A 16 -5.91 10.84 12.63
N PHE A 17 -4.77 10.50 12.05
CA PHE A 17 -4.16 9.19 12.30
C PHE A 17 -3.42 9.22 13.63
N GLN A 18 -3.79 8.34 14.55
CA GLN A 18 -3.13 8.25 15.85
C GLN A 18 -1.88 7.36 15.78
N ASN A 19 -1.97 6.25 15.04
CA ASN A 19 -0.95 5.20 15.04
C ASN A 19 -0.20 5.11 13.70
N ILE A 20 -0.86 5.40 12.58
CA ILE A 20 -0.20 5.40 11.25
C ILE A 20 0.88 6.49 11.20
N LYS A 21 2.11 6.08 10.86
CA LYS A 21 3.29 6.96 10.70
C LYS A 21 3.77 7.10 9.26
N ALA A 22 3.51 6.09 8.43
CA ALA A 22 3.78 6.20 7.00
C ALA A 22 2.68 5.57 6.16
N VAL A 23 2.42 6.17 5.00
CA VAL A 23 1.49 5.69 3.98
C VAL A 23 2.21 5.62 2.65
N GLU A 24 2.24 4.43 2.07
CA GLU A 24 2.85 4.18 0.76
C GLU A 24 1.78 3.73 -0.23
N PHE A 25 1.65 4.45 -1.34
CA PHE A 25 0.75 4.10 -2.43
C PHE A 25 1.53 3.36 -3.50
N PHE A 26 1.07 2.16 -3.87
CA PHE A 26 1.59 1.38 -4.99
C PHE A 26 0.56 1.44 -6.12
N LEU A 27 0.85 2.23 -7.15
CA LEU A 27 -0.02 2.44 -8.30
C LEU A 27 0.51 1.66 -9.50
N ARG A 28 -0.39 1.06 -10.27
CA ARG A 28 -0.01 0.42 -11.55
C ARG A 28 0.08 1.42 -12.68
N LYS A 29 -0.73 2.47 -12.60
CA LYS A 29 -0.79 3.57 -13.57
C LYS A 29 -0.16 4.83 -12.96
N PRO A 30 0.33 5.78 -13.78
CA PRO A 30 0.81 7.05 -13.26
C PRO A 30 -0.29 7.76 -12.46
N LEU A 31 0.09 8.56 -11.45
CA LEU A 31 -0.85 9.27 -10.57
C LEU A 31 -1.86 10.13 -11.34
N LYS A 32 -1.48 10.61 -12.53
CA LYS A 32 -2.35 11.40 -13.42
C LYS A 32 -3.58 10.63 -13.90
N GLU A 33 -3.48 9.32 -14.06
CA GLU A 33 -4.56 8.44 -14.51
C GLU A 33 -5.36 7.84 -13.36
N ASN A 34 -4.79 7.83 -12.15
CA ASN A 34 -5.48 7.35 -10.96
C ASN A 34 -6.28 8.49 -10.29
N ALA A 35 -7.49 8.73 -10.77
CA ALA A 35 -8.38 9.77 -10.25
C ALA A 35 -8.64 9.63 -8.74
N LEU A 36 -8.74 8.39 -8.24
CA LEU A 36 -9.00 8.14 -6.82
C LEU A 36 -7.87 8.65 -5.93
N VAL A 37 -6.62 8.29 -6.24
CA VAL A 37 -5.47 8.71 -5.42
C VAL A 37 -5.16 10.19 -5.61
N LYS A 38 -5.35 10.71 -6.82
CA LYS A 38 -5.25 12.15 -7.09
C LYS A 38 -6.25 12.97 -6.28
N ASP A 39 -7.52 12.58 -6.27
CA ASP A 39 -8.56 13.27 -5.51
C ASP A 39 -8.32 13.10 -4.01
N PHE A 40 -7.87 11.92 -3.57
CA PHE A 40 -7.46 11.69 -2.19
C PHE A 40 -6.35 12.67 -1.76
N CYS A 41 -5.30 12.79 -2.56
CA CYS A 41 -4.19 13.72 -2.33
C CYS A 41 -4.63 15.18 -2.38
N THR A 42 -5.65 15.52 -3.17
CA THR A 42 -6.12 16.91 -3.31
C THR A 42 -6.99 17.32 -2.12
N PHE A 43 -7.93 16.46 -1.71
CA PHE A 43 -8.94 16.81 -0.71
C PHE A 43 -8.53 16.50 0.73
N PHE A 44 -7.79 15.41 0.97
CA PHE A 44 -7.57 14.90 2.32
C PHE A 44 -6.14 15.11 2.83
N LEU A 45 -5.15 14.96 1.96
CA LEU A 45 -3.75 15.02 2.34
C LEU A 45 -3.33 16.34 3.02
N PRO A 46 -3.83 17.53 2.63
CA PRO A 46 -3.55 18.77 3.36
C PRO A 46 -4.02 18.71 4.82
N GLY A 47 -5.25 18.23 5.06
CA GLY A 47 -5.80 18.10 6.41
C GLY A 47 -5.06 17.06 7.25
N ILE A 48 -4.74 15.90 6.65
CA ILE A 48 -3.99 14.85 7.34
C ILE A 48 -2.61 15.38 7.77
N ARG A 49 -1.88 16.07 6.88
CA ARG A 49 -0.56 16.61 7.18
C ARG A 49 -0.58 17.71 8.23
N TYR A 50 -1.63 18.54 8.21
CA TYR A 50 -1.81 19.57 9.23
C TYR A 50 -1.91 18.96 10.63
N HIS A 51 -2.64 17.85 10.77
CA HIS A 51 -2.78 17.16 12.04
C HIS A 51 -1.62 16.19 12.36
N ASN A 52 -0.92 15.70 11.34
CA ASN A 52 0.14 14.70 11.47
C ASN A 52 1.39 15.17 10.71
N PRO A 53 2.17 16.11 11.26
CA PRO A 53 3.33 16.69 10.59
C PRO A 53 4.45 15.67 10.34
N ASN A 54 4.51 14.60 11.14
CA ASN A 54 5.49 13.53 11.03
C ASN A 54 5.05 12.38 10.11
N LEU A 55 3.91 12.51 9.41
CA LEU A 55 3.43 11.46 8.51
C LEU A 55 4.29 11.43 7.24
N SER A 56 4.95 10.29 7.00
CA SER A 56 5.64 10.03 5.73
C SER A 56 4.65 9.56 4.68
N LEU A 57 4.65 10.18 3.50
CA LEU A 57 3.79 9.77 2.39
C LEU A 57 4.61 9.58 1.14
N GLN A 58 4.58 8.37 0.59
CA GLN A 58 5.30 7.99 -0.62
C GLN A 58 4.33 7.42 -1.65
N ILE A 59 4.57 7.74 -2.92
CA ILE A 59 3.76 7.23 -4.03
C ILE A 59 4.74 6.56 -5.00
N PHE A 60 4.58 5.26 -5.17
CA PHE A 60 5.33 4.42 -6.08
C PHE A 60 4.45 4.15 -7.29
N GLU A 61 4.85 4.72 -8.43
CA GLU A 61 4.26 4.42 -9.71
C GLU A 61 5.03 3.25 -10.32
N ALA A 62 4.33 2.16 -10.63
CA ALA A 62 4.91 1.09 -11.43
C ALA A 62 5.07 1.65 -12.85
N SER A 63 6.27 2.13 -13.17
CA SER A 63 6.65 2.34 -14.56
C SER A 63 6.55 0.98 -15.26
N GLU A 64 5.81 0.93 -16.36
CA GLU A 64 5.71 -0.21 -17.29
C GLU A 64 7.06 -0.42 -18.02
N ASN A 65 8.14 -0.50 -17.25
CA ASN A 65 9.50 -0.69 -17.74
C ASN A 65 10.28 -1.67 -16.85
N ALA A 66 9.56 -2.64 -16.28
CA ALA A 66 10.12 -3.93 -15.89
C ALA A 66 9.79 -4.99 -16.95
N THR A 67 9.92 -4.63 -18.22
CA THR A 67 9.95 -5.59 -19.32
C THR A 67 11.32 -6.27 -19.28
N ALA A 68 11.30 -7.57 -18.98
CA ALA A 68 12.19 -8.59 -19.52
C ALA A 68 13.54 -8.08 -20.07
N ARG A 69 14.56 -8.06 -19.22
CA ARG A 69 15.95 -8.03 -19.68
C ARG A 69 16.36 -9.48 -19.92
N GLU A 70 16.34 -9.89 -21.20
CA GLU A 70 17.06 -10.99 -21.88
C GLU A 70 16.20 -11.48 -23.07
N VAL A 71 16.57 -11.56 -24.36
CA VAL A 71 17.67 -11.17 -25.28
C VAL A 71 17.03 -11.23 -26.70
N PRO A 72 17.39 -10.40 -27.72
CA PRO A 72 16.79 -10.48 -29.05
C PRO A 72 17.40 -11.58 -29.96
N GLY A 73 16.51 -12.43 -30.50
CA GLY A 73 16.44 -13.14 -31.81
C GLY A 73 17.67 -13.72 -32.58
N ALA A 74 17.59 -15.04 -32.84
CA ALA A 74 17.77 -15.82 -34.10
C ALA A 74 19.09 -15.66 -34.93
N SER A 75 19.79 -16.68 -35.47
CA SER A 75 19.44 -17.99 -36.08
C SER A 75 20.69 -18.90 -36.26
N ASP A 76 20.43 -20.18 -36.59
CA ASP A 76 21.24 -21.19 -37.32
C ASP A 76 22.14 -22.24 -36.60
N GLY A 77 21.77 -23.53 -36.77
CA GLY A 77 22.71 -24.62 -37.15
C GLY A 77 23.22 -25.66 -36.13
N ALA A 78 22.46 -26.76 -35.90
CA ALA A 78 22.86 -28.18 -35.64
C ALA A 78 23.86 -28.61 -34.48
N PRO A 79 23.77 -29.86 -33.94
CA PRO A 79 24.30 -30.31 -32.61
C PRO A 79 25.55 -31.25 -32.70
N PRO A 80 26.08 -31.98 -31.65
CA PRO A 80 25.74 -32.11 -30.21
C PRO A 80 26.91 -32.10 -29.15
N SER A 81 26.58 -31.73 -27.87
CA SER A 81 27.05 -32.25 -26.54
C SER A 81 28.56 -32.33 -26.13
N PRO A 82 28.93 -32.52 -24.83
CA PRO A 82 28.18 -32.49 -23.55
C PRO A 82 28.86 -31.66 -22.40
N THR A 83 28.21 -31.63 -21.24
CA THR A 83 28.77 -31.53 -19.86
C THR A 83 28.59 -30.19 -19.12
N ALA A 84 27.57 -30.12 -18.26
CA ALA A 84 27.71 -29.75 -16.84
C ALA A 84 26.34 -29.83 -16.11
N THR A 85 26.23 -30.82 -15.23
CA THR A 85 25.53 -30.88 -13.93
C THR A 85 24.09 -30.31 -13.79
N PRO A 86 23.11 -31.14 -13.35
CA PRO A 86 21.76 -30.68 -13.03
C PRO A 86 21.70 -30.10 -11.61
N ALA A 87 21.41 -28.81 -11.47
CA ALA A 87 20.87 -28.25 -10.23
C ALA A 87 19.34 -28.44 -10.21
N PRO A 88 18.72 -28.68 -9.04
CA PRO A 88 17.39 -29.27 -8.95
C PRO A 88 16.31 -28.33 -9.49
N VAL A 89 15.51 -28.87 -10.40
CA VAL A 89 14.27 -28.26 -10.89
C VAL A 89 13.14 -28.51 -9.90
N SER A 90 12.32 -27.46 -9.73
CA SER A 90 10.89 -27.43 -9.33
C SER A 90 10.52 -27.16 -7.86
N PRO A 91 9.38 -26.46 -7.60
CA PRO A 91 8.24 -26.33 -8.52
C PRO A 91 7.86 -24.92 -8.96
N ALA A 92 7.36 -24.93 -10.19
CA ALA A 92 6.56 -23.90 -10.81
C ALA A 92 5.27 -23.58 -10.04
N ARG A 93 4.75 -22.40 -10.38
CA ARG A 93 3.38 -21.89 -10.18
C ARG A 93 3.05 -21.33 -8.81
N THR A 94 3.24 -20.03 -8.67
CA THR A 94 2.12 -19.14 -8.35
C THR A 94 2.33 -17.89 -9.20
N GLY A 95 1.29 -17.44 -9.89
CA GLY A 95 1.40 -16.52 -11.01
C GLY A 95 2.20 -15.25 -10.69
N ALA A 96 2.75 -14.65 -11.75
CA ALA A 96 3.06 -13.23 -11.76
C ALA A 96 1.76 -12.48 -11.48
N GLN A 97 1.42 -12.37 -10.19
CA GLN A 97 0.30 -11.59 -9.72
C GLN A 97 0.79 -10.16 -9.84
N LEU A 98 0.49 -9.54 -11.00
CA LEU A 98 0.53 -8.10 -11.22
C LEU A 98 0.22 -7.44 -9.88
N ALA A 99 1.20 -6.79 -9.26
CA ALA A 99 1.06 -6.29 -7.89
C ALA A 99 -0.24 -5.47 -7.83
N PRO A 100 -1.27 -5.88 -7.07
CA PRO A 100 -2.52 -5.14 -7.00
C PRO A 100 -2.23 -3.72 -6.55
N GLU A 101 -2.93 -2.74 -7.14
CA GLU A 101 -2.83 -1.37 -6.64
C GLU A 101 -3.16 -1.40 -5.14
N ALA A 102 -2.26 -0.90 -4.31
CA ALA A 102 -2.37 -1.10 -2.89
C ALA A 102 -1.86 0.11 -2.12
N VAL A 103 -2.40 0.30 -0.91
CA VAL A 103 -1.88 1.22 0.09
C VAL A 103 -1.26 0.40 1.19
N ARG A 104 0.01 0.64 1.49
CA ARG A 104 0.68 0.09 2.67
C ARG A 104 0.72 1.14 3.76
N LEU A 105 0.30 0.74 4.94
CA LEU A 105 0.30 1.55 6.15
C LEU A 105 1.33 1.00 7.11
N PHE A 106 2.12 1.89 7.70
CA PHE A 106 3.09 1.55 8.73
C PHE A 106 2.68 2.16 10.05
N PHE A 107 2.66 1.34 11.10
CA PHE A 107 2.26 1.74 12.43
C PHE A 107 3.49 1.73 13.36
N GLY A 108 3.93 2.92 13.79
CA GLY A 108 4.89 3.11 14.90
C GLY A 108 6.14 2.21 14.96
N GLU A 109 6.78 2.18 16.13
CA GLU A 109 7.88 1.26 16.44
C GLU A 109 7.32 -0.18 16.55
N GLY A 110 7.13 -0.82 15.40
CA GLY A 110 6.71 -2.20 15.29
C GLY A 110 6.67 -2.61 13.83
N ASN A 111 6.98 -3.88 13.55
CA ASN A 111 6.98 -4.43 12.19
C ASN A 111 5.54 -4.61 11.61
N GLY A 112 4.56 -3.91 12.18
CA GLY A 112 3.18 -3.89 11.74
C GLY A 112 3.07 -3.10 10.45
N SER A 113 2.97 -3.80 9.33
CA SER A 113 2.51 -3.20 8.08
C SER A 113 1.15 -3.76 7.71
N HIS A 114 0.22 -2.89 7.33
CA HIS A 114 -1.10 -3.29 6.84
C HIS A 114 -1.25 -2.88 5.38
N VAL A 115 -1.63 -3.83 4.53
CA VAL A 115 -1.80 -3.59 3.10
C VAL A 115 -3.29 -3.60 2.77
N VAL A 116 -3.73 -2.53 2.12
CA VAL A 116 -5.11 -2.31 1.71
C VAL A 116 -5.16 -2.27 0.19
N ASN A 117 -5.98 -3.11 -0.43
CA ASN A 117 -6.11 -3.14 -1.89
C ASN A 117 -6.95 -1.96 -2.40
N LEU A 118 -6.36 -1.08 -3.21
CA LEU A 118 -7.01 0.10 -3.78
C LEU A 118 -8.15 -0.25 -4.72
N SER A 119 -8.13 -1.42 -5.37
CA SER A 119 -9.17 -1.83 -6.33
C SER A 119 -10.55 -2.02 -5.69
N LEU A 120 -10.62 -2.08 -4.36
CA LEU A 120 -11.87 -2.24 -3.61
C LEU A 120 -12.61 -0.91 -3.41
N TYR A 121 -11.98 0.23 -3.68
CA TYR A 121 -12.53 1.55 -3.41
C TYR A 121 -12.85 2.28 -4.71
N HIS A 122 -14.04 2.89 -4.76
CA HIS A 122 -14.48 3.66 -5.93
C HIS A 122 -14.49 5.17 -5.65
N SER A 123 -14.40 5.56 -4.38
CA SER A 123 -14.37 6.97 -3.97
C SER A 123 -13.24 7.21 -2.95
N PRO A 124 -12.61 8.40 -2.99
CA PRO A 124 -11.52 8.74 -2.07
C PRO A 124 -11.98 8.79 -0.61
N HIS A 125 -13.27 9.08 -0.37
CA HIS A 125 -13.85 9.04 0.97
C HIS A 125 -13.91 7.63 1.56
N GLN A 126 -14.29 6.62 0.77
CA GLN A 126 -14.28 5.22 1.23
C GLN A 126 -12.88 4.78 1.63
N LEU A 127 -11.87 5.20 0.86
CA LEU A 127 -10.47 4.96 1.21
C LEU A 127 -10.12 5.64 2.54
N MET A 128 -10.43 6.93 2.69
CA MET A 128 -10.18 7.65 3.95
C MET A 128 -10.84 6.98 5.16
N GLN A 129 -12.14 6.66 5.07
CA GLN A 129 -12.86 5.96 6.14
C GLN A 129 -12.16 4.65 6.49
N ARG A 130 -11.76 3.87 5.49
CA ARG A 130 -11.03 2.62 5.73
C ARG A 130 -9.71 2.85 6.47
N LEU A 131 -8.94 3.87 6.09
CA LEU A 131 -7.67 4.18 6.75
C LEU A 131 -7.89 4.49 8.24
N LEU A 132 -8.95 5.25 8.57
CA LEU A 132 -9.33 5.55 9.94
C LEU A 132 -9.78 4.29 10.70
N ASP A 133 -10.59 3.44 10.07
CA ASP A 133 -11.04 2.19 10.69
C ASP A 133 -9.86 1.27 11.02
N VAL A 134 -8.88 1.17 10.11
CA VAL A 134 -7.66 0.37 10.34
C VAL A 134 -6.82 0.97 11.47
N ASP A 135 -6.69 2.31 11.52
CA ASP A 135 -5.96 2.99 12.61
C ASP A 135 -6.62 2.73 13.97
N ALA A 136 -7.97 2.78 14.04
CA ALA A 136 -8.73 2.50 15.25
C ALA A 136 -8.63 1.02 15.68
N GLN A 137 -8.68 0.09 14.71
CA GLN A 137 -8.47 -1.34 14.97
C GLN A 137 -7.08 -1.61 15.55
N TRP A 138 -6.06 -0.96 14.99
CA TRP A 138 -4.70 -1.07 15.51
C TRP A 138 -4.60 -0.57 16.96
N GLN A 139 -5.24 0.56 17.27
CA GLN A 139 -5.28 1.09 18.63
C GLN A 139 -5.90 0.10 19.63
N GLN A 140 -7.01 -0.55 19.25
CA GLN A 140 -7.67 -1.54 20.10
C GLN A 140 -6.78 -2.77 20.35
N LEU A 141 -6.06 -3.24 19.33
CA LEU A 141 -5.11 -4.34 19.47
C LEU A 141 -3.99 -3.98 20.46
N GLN A 142 -3.42 -2.79 20.35
CA GLN A 142 -2.37 -2.33 21.27
C GLN A 142 -2.85 -2.23 22.72
N ILE A 143 -4.11 -1.81 22.94
CA ILE A 143 -4.72 -1.78 24.28
C ILE A 143 -4.89 -3.20 24.82
N TYR A 144 -5.35 -4.13 23.98
CA TYR A 144 -5.55 -5.52 24.36
C TYR A 144 -4.22 -6.22 24.70
N GLU A 145 -3.17 -6.04 23.91
CA GLU A 145 -1.83 -6.58 24.18
C GLU A 145 -1.28 -6.07 25.52
N LYS A 146 -1.41 -4.77 25.79
CA LYS A 146 -1.01 -4.18 27.08
C LYS A 146 -1.81 -4.77 28.25
N PHE A 147 -3.10 -5.04 28.05
CA PHE A 147 -3.93 -5.65 29.08
C PHE A 147 -3.50 -7.09 29.38
N LEU A 148 -3.17 -7.89 28.35
CA LEU A 148 -2.65 -9.24 28.51
C LEU A 148 -1.31 -9.24 29.25
N GLN A 149 -0.35 -8.40 28.83
CA GLN A 149 0.95 -8.28 29.52
C GLN A 149 0.76 -7.88 30.99
N LYS A 150 -0.17 -6.96 31.28
CA LYS A 150 -0.46 -6.58 32.67
C LYS A 150 -0.98 -7.78 33.46
N LYS A 151 -1.82 -8.63 32.87
CA LYS A 151 -2.38 -9.82 33.54
C LYS A 151 -1.33 -10.92 33.78
N GLU A 152 -0.33 -11.06 32.91
CA GLU A 152 0.75 -12.05 33.09
C GLU A 152 1.79 -11.63 34.14
N ASN A 153 1.89 -10.34 34.45
CA ASN A 153 2.82 -9.80 35.46
C ASN A 153 2.24 -9.77 36.89
N PHE A 154 1.03 -10.31 37.10
CA PHE A 154 0.37 -10.47 38.41
C PHE A 154 0.12 -11.96 38.69
#